data_AF-A0A0F9EKY8-F1
#
_entry.id   AF-A0A0F9EKY8-F1
#
_cell.length_a   1.000
_cell.length_b   1.000
_cell.length_c   1.000
_cell.angle_alpha   90.00
_cell.angle_beta   90.00
_cell.angle_gamma   90.00
#
_symmetry.space_group_name_H-M   'P 1'
#
loop_
_entity.id
_entity.type
_entity.pdbx_description
1 polymer ?
#
loop_
_entity_poly.entity_id
_entity_poly.type
_entity_poly.pdbx_seq_one_letter_code
_entity_poly.pdbx_strand_id
1 'polypeptide(L)'
;MNYTPDKESIKSHQVPDWFHDAKFGIFIHWGLFSVPAFAKAKIDLGESQKKGIEEHFKNNPYAEWYLNSLRIEGSPTQRYQKENYGE
;
A
#
# COMPACT_ATOMS: atom_id res chain seq x y z
N MET A 1 22.95 -15.46 -21.66
CA MET A 1 23.56 -14.23 -21.11
C MET A 1 23.58 -14.39 -19.61
N ASN A 2 24.74 -14.19 -18.97
CA ASN A 2 24.86 -14.27 -17.51
C ASN A 2 24.91 -12.84 -16.98
N TYR A 3 23.98 -12.50 -16.07
CA TYR A 3 24.00 -11.22 -15.35
C TYR A 3 25.01 -11.26 -14.20
N THR A 4 25.55 -10.10 -13.87
CA THR A 4 26.45 -9.86 -12.73
C THR A 4 25.83 -8.78 -11.83
N PRO A 5 26.14 -8.74 -10.53
CA PRO A 5 25.51 -7.80 -9.58
C PRO A 5 26.08 -6.37 -9.67
N ASP A 6 26.43 -5.90 -10.87
CA ASP A 6 26.86 -4.54 -11.16
C ASP A 6 25.81 -3.79 -11.97
N LYS A 7 25.75 -2.46 -11.81
CA LYS A 7 24.71 -1.62 -12.41
C LYS A 7 24.72 -1.66 -13.94
N GLU A 8 25.90 -1.75 -14.56
CA GLU A 8 26.01 -1.72 -16.03
C GLU A 8 25.50 -3.03 -16.65
N SER A 9 25.78 -4.17 -16.02
CA SER A 9 25.22 -5.47 -16.39
C SER A 9 23.70 -5.50 -16.26
N ILE A 10 23.13 -5.04 -15.14
CA ILE A 10 21.67 -5.03 -14.94
C ILE A 10 20.95 -4.10 -15.92
N LYS A 11 21.54 -2.94 -16.26
CA LYS A 11 20.98 -2.01 -17.26
C LYS A 11 20.81 -2.63 -18.65
N SER A 12 21.54 -3.70 -18.96
CA SER A 12 21.40 -4.41 -20.24
C SER A 12 20.09 -5.20 -20.36
N HIS A 13 19.42 -5.53 -19.24
CA HIS A 13 18.16 -6.26 -19.24
C HIS A 13 17.03 -5.42 -19.86
N GLN A 14 16.54 -5.84 -21.02
CA GLN A 14 15.37 -5.24 -21.66
C GLN A 14 14.07 -5.83 -21.12
N VAL A 15 12.99 -5.05 -21.18
CA VAL A 15 11.65 -5.60 -20.91
C VAL A 15 11.36 -6.73 -21.90
N PRO A 16 10.94 -7.93 -21.46
CA PRO A 16 10.70 -9.03 -22.38
C PRO A 16 9.43 -8.79 -23.21
N ASP A 17 9.43 -9.24 -24.46
CA ASP A 17 8.35 -9.00 -25.43
C ASP A 17 6.98 -9.40 -24.88
N TRP A 18 6.88 -10.53 -24.19
CA TRP A 18 5.61 -10.98 -23.61
C TRP A 18 5.01 -9.97 -22.61
N PHE A 19 5.84 -9.32 -21.78
CA PHE A 19 5.38 -8.34 -20.80
C PHE A 19 5.08 -7.02 -21.49
N HIS A 20 5.91 -6.65 -22.47
CA HIS A 20 5.64 -5.50 -23.32
C HIS A 20 4.27 -5.64 -24.00
N ASP A 21 3.95 -6.81 -24.54
CA ASP A 21 2.76 -7.08 -25.35
C ASP A 21 1.50 -7.38 -24.53
N ALA A 22 1.60 -7.77 -23.26
CA ALA A 22 0.45 -8.15 -22.45
C ALA A 22 -0.58 -7.03 -22.25
N LYS A 23 -0.14 -5.78 -22.08
CA LYS A 23 -0.91 -4.51 -21.86
C LYS A 23 -1.89 -4.47 -20.67
N PHE A 24 -2.38 -5.61 -20.19
CA PHE A 24 -3.35 -5.72 -19.11
C PHE A 24 -2.91 -6.80 -18.12
N GLY A 25 -2.99 -6.48 -16.84
CA GLY A 25 -2.68 -7.39 -15.74
C GLY A 25 -3.61 -7.13 -14.56
N ILE A 26 -3.84 -8.18 -13.78
CA ILE A 26 -4.62 -8.10 -12.54
C ILE A 26 -3.64 -8.04 -11.38
N PHE A 27 -3.81 -7.02 -10.53
CA PHE A 27 -3.04 -6.92 -9.30
C PHE A 27 -3.91 -7.28 -8.10
N ILE A 28 -3.37 -8.09 -7.20
CA ILE A 28 -4.06 -8.60 -6.02
C ILE A 28 -3.29 -8.16 -4.78
N HIS A 29 -3.88 -7.24 -4.01
CA HIS A 29 -3.46 -6.95 -2.64
C HIS A 29 -4.28 -7.81 -1.69
N TRP A 30 -3.69 -8.91 -1.23
CA TRP A 30 -4.34 -9.84 -0.31
C TRP A 30 -3.38 -10.26 0.80
N GLY A 31 -3.84 -10.19 2.03
CA GLY A 31 -3.06 -10.52 3.22
C GLY A 31 -3.90 -10.41 4.49
N LEU A 32 -3.26 -10.45 5.66
CA LEU A 32 -3.99 -10.40 6.94
C LEU A 32 -4.82 -9.11 7.11
N PHE A 33 -4.40 -8.01 6.51
CA PHE A 33 -5.15 -6.76 6.46
C PHE A 33 -6.52 -6.88 5.76
N SER A 34 -6.70 -7.90 4.91
CA SER A 34 -7.98 -8.20 4.26
C SER A 34 -9.01 -8.78 5.23
N VAL A 35 -8.59 -9.24 6.43
CA VAL A 35 -9.51 -9.74 7.47
C VAL A 35 -10.30 -8.59 8.11
N PRO A 36 -9.66 -7.53 8.68
CA PRO A 36 -10.41 -6.40 9.22
C PRO A 36 -11.05 -5.53 8.13
N ALA A 37 -10.52 -5.57 6.90
CA ALA A 37 -11.07 -4.95 5.69
C ALA A 37 -11.50 -3.48 5.86
N PHE A 38 -10.69 -2.71 6.61
CA PHE A 38 -11.08 -1.37 7.03
C PHE A 38 -10.03 -0.31 6.69
N ALA A 39 -10.52 0.82 6.19
CA ALA A 39 -9.78 2.07 6.01
C ALA A 39 -10.76 3.25 6.08
N LYS A 40 -10.23 4.46 6.27
CA LYS A 40 -11.06 5.66 6.16
C LYS A 40 -11.32 5.95 4.68
N ALA A 41 -12.52 5.59 4.22
CA ALA A 41 -12.92 5.79 2.82
C ALA A 41 -13.03 7.28 2.43
N LYS A 42 -13.02 7.54 1.12
CA LYS A 42 -13.30 8.84 0.48
C LYS A 42 -12.29 9.95 0.80
N ILE A 43 -11.02 9.59 0.91
CA ILE A 43 -9.93 10.56 0.97
C ILE A 43 -9.16 10.48 -0.34
N ASP A 44 -9.05 11.61 -1.03
CA ASP A 44 -8.15 11.74 -2.18
C ASP A 44 -6.69 11.67 -1.71
N LEU A 45 -5.89 10.82 -2.35
CA LEU A 45 -4.50 10.59 -1.97
C LEU A 45 -3.65 11.85 -2.16
N GLY A 46 -3.83 12.55 -3.28
CA GLY A 46 -3.10 13.77 -3.58
C GLY A 46 -3.45 14.90 -2.62
N GLU A 47 -4.71 15.00 -2.19
CA GLU A 47 -5.14 15.96 -1.17
C GLU A 47 -4.65 15.58 0.23
N SER A 48 -4.69 14.30 0.59
CA SER A 48 -4.26 13.85 1.91
C SER A 48 -2.77 14.07 2.15
N GLN A 49 -1.94 13.86 1.13
CA GLN A 49 -0.50 14.12 1.21
C GLN A 49 -0.19 15.60 1.46
N LYS A 50 -1.02 16.51 0.95
CA LYS A 50 -0.88 17.96 1.20
C LYS A 50 -1.19 18.37 2.64
N LYS A 51 -1.92 17.54 3.40
CA LYS A 51 -2.27 17.81 4.81
C LYS A 51 -1.15 17.45 5.79
N GLY A 52 -0.02 16.95 5.29
CA GLY A 52 1.12 16.52 6.08
C GLY A 52 1.14 15.00 6.29
N ILE A 53 2.35 14.48 6.53
CA ILE A 53 2.61 13.04 6.59
C ILE A 53 1.81 12.35 7.71
N GLU A 54 1.67 13.02 8.85
CA GLU A 54 0.94 12.49 10.00
C GLU A 54 -0.56 12.36 9.72
N GLU A 55 -1.20 13.42 9.22
CA GLU A 55 -2.62 13.42 8.90
C GLU A 55 -2.95 12.42 7.77
N HIS A 56 -2.06 12.29 6.79
CA HIS A 56 -2.16 11.30 5.72
C HIS A 56 -2.19 9.87 6.26
N PHE A 57 -1.21 9.47 7.07
CA PHE A 57 -1.14 8.10 7.58
C PHE A 57 -2.18 7.79 8.66
N LYS A 58 -2.57 8.80 9.44
CA LYS A 58 -3.65 8.68 10.43
C LYS A 58 -4.99 8.37 9.78
N ASN A 59 -5.24 8.91 8.58
CA ASN A 59 -6.49 8.76 7.86
C ASN A 59 -6.33 7.97 6.55
N ASN A 60 -5.37 7.04 6.49
CA ASN A 60 -4.99 6.40 5.23
C ASN A 60 -6.20 5.68 4.59
N PRO A 61 -6.52 5.94 3.29
CA PRO A 61 -7.61 5.27 2.59
C PRO A 61 -7.29 3.83 2.16
N TYR A 62 -6.05 3.38 2.34
CA TYR A 62 -5.60 2.03 1.97
C TYR A 62 -5.80 1.03 3.12
N ALA A 63 -6.64 0.03 2.89
CA ALA A 63 -6.93 -1.00 3.90
C ALA A 63 -5.71 -1.88 4.19
N GLU A 64 -4.81 -2.07 3.23
CA GLU A 64 -3.55 -2.79 3.43
C GLU A 64 -2.61 -2.09 4.43
N TRP A 65 -2.83 -0.80 4.70
CA TRP A 65 -2.11 -0.03 5.72
C TRP A 65 -2.70 -0.15 7.13
N TYR A 66 -3.65 -1.06 7.36
CA TYR A 66 -4.35 -1.24 8.63
C TYR A 66 -3.42 -1.23 9.85
N LEU A 67 -2.36 -2.06 9.85
CA LEU A 67 -1.45 -2.16 11.00
C LEU A 67 -0.67 -0.86 11.27
N ASN A 68 -0.31 -0.12 10.21
CA ASN A 68 0.37 1.16 10.38
C ASN A 68 -0.59 2.19 10.98
N SER A 69 -1.79 2.35 10.41
CA SER A 69 -2.78 3.30 10.92
C SER A 69 -3.26 2.93 12.32
N LEU A 70 -3.37 1.64 12.66
CA LEU A 70 -3.67 1.16 14.00
C LEU A 70 -2.65 1.67 15.06
N ARG A 71 -1.37 1.77 14.70
CA ARG A 71 -0.31 2.25 15.60
C ARG A 71 -0.32 3.75 15.81
N ILE A 72 -1.14 4.50 15.07
CA ILE A 72 -1.26 5.96 15.22
C ILE A 72 -2.38 6.25 16.21
N GLU A 73 -2.03 6.92 17.31
CA GLU A 73 -2.98 7.21 18.38
C GLU A 73 -4.12 8.13 17.91
N GLY A 74 -5.34 7.77 18.28
CA GLY A 74 -6.56 8.45 17.88
C GLY A 74 -6.89 8.30 16.39
N SER A 75 -6.25 7.40 15.65
CA SER A 75 -6.64 7.12 14.27
C SER A 75 -8.04 6.48 14.21
N PRO A 76 -8.77 6.67 13.10
CA PRO A 76 -10.01 5.93 12.84
C PRO A 76 -9.82 4.41 12.91
N THR A 77 -8.67 3.91 12.44
CA THR A 77 -8.34 2.48 12.48
C THR A 77 -8.16 1.97 13.90
N GLN A 78 -7.51 2.76 14.78
CA GLN A 78 -7.35 2.39 16.19
C GLN A 78 -8.71 2.34 16.90
N ARG A 79 -9.61 3.30 16.64
CA ARG A 79 -10.98 3.26 17.18
C ARG A 79 -11.74 2.03 16.67
N TYR A 80 -11.70 1.77 15.37
CA TYR A 80 -12.35 0.60 14.77
C TYR A 80 -11.84 -0.72 15.35
N GLN A 81 -10.52 -0.88 15.55
CA GLN A 81 -9.93 -2.06 16.18
C GLN A 81 -10.49 -2.27 17.58
N LYS A 82 -10.49 -1.22 18.42
CA LYS A 82 -11.00 -1.30 19.80
C LYS A 82 -12.48 -1.66 19.85
N GLU A 83 -13.30 -1.09 18.98
CA GLU A 83 -14.74 -1.32 18.92
C GLU A 83 -15.11 -2.74 18.44
N ASN A 84 -14.33 -3.34 17.54
CA ASN A 84 -14.68 -4.60 16.88
C ASN A 84 -13.90 -5.82 17.41
N TYR A 85 -12.70 -5.61 17.95
CA TYR A 85 -11.76 -6.69 18.30
C TYR A 85 -11.11 -6.53 19.67
N GLY A 86 -11.26 -5.38 20.35
CA GLY A 86 -10.66 -5.11 21.66
C GLY A 86 -9.26 -4.49 21.61
N GLU A 87 -8.62 -4.42 22.78
CA GLU A 87 -7.22 -3.97 22.95
C GLU A 87 -6.21 -5.08 22.68
#